data_AF-A0A2T1FP69-F1
#
_entry.id   AF-A0A2T1FP69-F1
#
_cell.length_a   1.000
_cell.length_b   1.000
_cell.length_c   1.000
_cell.angle_alpha   90.00
_cell.angle_beta   90.00
_cell.angle_gamma   90.00
#
_symmetry.space_group_name_H-M   'P 1'
#
loop_
_entity.id
_entity.type
_entity.pdbx_description
1 polymer ?
#
loop_
_entity_poly.entity_id
_entity_poly.type
_entity_poly.pdbx_seq_one_letter_code
_entity_poly.pdbx_strand_id
1 'polypeptide(L)'
;MSKFNPWITDDGSYTFFSEEFGQTFHSKFGAKEESIFKYAIPTLLAEKACRGHLQILDICYGLGYNSAAALATIWRSNPNCSVEIIALEIDRSVPISAIEHNLLSDWEEPIPSLLTQLVQTESSETARLNARLILGDARQTISEPLDRGFQADAIFLDPFSPTACPQLWSIEFIDRVAKCCASDGIIATYSCASAVRTAMIEAGLFVGDTSPVGRKSPGTIASFNTAQIAPLSQQEREHLQTRAAIPYRDPTLSDSMAKIIIRRELEQDDCGLETTSQWKKRWRNN
;
A
#
# COMPACT_ATOMS: atom_id res chain seq x y z
N MET A 1 -22.21 7.17 16.79
CA MET A 1 -21.23 6.64 17.77
C MET A 1 -20.17 5.95 16.95
N SER A 2 -18.91 6.36 17.11
CA SER A 2 -17.78 5.79 16.35
C SER A 2 -17.73 4.27 16.52
N LYS A 3 -17.58 3.55 15.40
CA LYS A 3 -17.44 2.08 15.38
C LYS A 3 -16.08 1.64 15.95
N PHE A 4 -15.08 2.51 15.86
CA PHE A 4 -13.70 2.21 16.24
C PHE A 4 -13.23 3.08 17.41
N ASN A 5 -12.32 2.54 18.22
CA ASN A 5 -11.63 3.26 19.30
C ASN A 5 -10.17 3.51 18.88
N PRO A 6 -9.66 4.75 18.99
CA PRO A 6 -8.28 5.07 18.64
C PRO A 6 -7.28 4.51 19.66
N TRP A 7 -6.14 4.06 19.16
CA TRP A 7 -4.99 3.59 19.93
C TRP A 7 -3.79 4.46 19.59
N ILE A 8 -3.13 5.02 20.60
CA ILE A 8 -1.93 5.84 20.41
C ILE A 8 -0.75 4.96 19.95
N THR A 9 0.04 5.48 19.01
CA THR A 9 1.28 4.87 18.51
C THR A 9 2.52 5.57 19.09
N ASP A 10 3.69 4.97 18.94
CA ASP A 10 4.93 5.49 19.55
C ASP A 10 5.34 6.88 19.00
N ASP A 11 4.94 7.22 17.77
CA ASP A 11 5.15 8.55 17.16
C ASP A 11 4.10 9.62 17.57
N GLY A 12 3.18 9.27 18.48
CA GLY A 12 2.12 10.16 18.96
C GLY A 12 0.87 10.23 18.08
N SER A 13 0.88 9.63 16.88
CA SER A 13 -0.31 9.47 16.05
C SER A 13 -1.22 8.36 16.57
N TYR A 14 -2.34 8.12 15.88
CA TYR A 14 -3.33 7.11 16.30
C TYR A 14 -3.59 6.10 15.20
N THR A 15 -3.88 4.86 15.59
CA THR A 15 -4.41 3.80 14.72
C THR A 15 -5.71 3.24 15.27
N PHE A 16 -6.48 2.54 14.45
CA PHE A 16 -7.53 1.63 14.93
C PHE A 16 -7.03 0.19 15.02
N PHE A 17 -7.80 -0.67 15.67
CA PHE A 17 -7.65 -2.11 15.67
C PHE A 17 -8.87 -2.75 14.97
N SER A 18 -8.62 -3.61 14.00
CA SER A 18 -9.65 -4.44 13.37
C SER A 18 -9.75 -5.76 14.11
N GLU A 19 -10.88 -5.98 14.79
CA GLU A 19 -11.22 -7.26 15.42
C GLU A 19 -11.36 -8.40 14.39
N GLU A 20 -11.85 -8.08 13.19
CA GLU A 20 -12.02 -9.05 12.11
C GLU A 20 -10.68 -9.65 11.65
N PHE A 21 -9.66 -8.80 11.51
CA PHE A 21 -8.33 -9.22 11.03
C PHE A 21 -7.30 -9.45 12.16
N GLY A 22 -7.66 -9.11 13.40
CA GLY A 22 -6.75 -9.17 14.56
C GLY A 22 -5.51 -8.28 14.41
N GLN A 23 -5.62 -7.16 13.68
CA GLN A 23 -4.51 -6.30 13.29
C GLN A 23 -4.85 -4.82 13.49
N THR A 24 -3.81 -4.01 13.74
CA THR A 24 -3.94 -2.55 13.66
C THR A 24 -3.92 -2.09 12.21
N PHE A 25 -4.63 -0.99 11.90
CA PHE A 25 -4.67 -0.41 10.55
C PHE A 25 -3.31 0.17 10.14
N HIS A 26 -2.56 0.72 11.09
CA HIS A 26 -1.15 1.09 10.92
C HIS A 26 -0.29 0.47 12.01
N SER A 27 1.02 0.54 11.83
CA SER A 27 2.02 0.12 12.79
C SER A 27 1.88 0.83 14.13
N LYS A 28 1.98 0.06 15.21
CA LYS A 28 2.05 0.59 16.59
C LYS A 28 3.27 1.49 16.82
N PHE A 29 4.31 1.35 16.01
CA PHE A 29 5.49 2.22 16.07
C PHE A 29 5.22 3.64 15.56
N GLY A 30 4.18 3.83 14.74
CA GLY A 30 3.82 5.15 14.26
C GLY A 30 3.05 5.13 12.94
N ALA A 31 1.80 5.58 12.95
CA ALA A 31 0.96 5.61 11.75
C ALA A 31 1.36 6.73 10.79
N LYS A 32 1.68 7.91 11.34
CA LYS A 32 2.16 9.07 10.58
C LYS A 32 3.55 8.81 10.02
N GLU A 33 4.48 8.32 10.84
CA GLU A 33 5.83 7.97 10.37
C GLU A 33 5.81 6.88 9.30
N GLU A 34 5.02 5.81 9.48
CA GLU A 34 4.87 4.77 8.47
C GLU A 34 4.41 5.34 7.12
N SER A 35 3.39 6.18 7.13
CA SER A 35 2.85 6.81 5.92
C SER A 35 3.87 7.69 5.19
N ILE A 36 4.75 8.36 5.94
CA ILE A 36 5.81 9.18 5.36
C ILE A 36 6.95 8.30 4.80
N PHE A 37 7.45 7.38 5.61
CA PHE A 37 8.72 6.70 5.35
C PHE A 37 8.58 5.40 4.56
N LYS A 38 7.41 4.74 4.58
CA LYS A 38 7.14 3.55 3.77
C LYS A 38 6.44 3.88 2.45
N TYR A 39 5.74 5.01 2.37
CA TYR A 39 4.93 5.36 1.20
C TYR A 39 5.38 6.67 0.53
N ALA A 40 5.26 7.82 1.18
CA ALA A 40 5.46 9.11 0.52
C ALA A 40 6.92 9.37 0.06
N ILE A 41 7.90 9.08 0.91
CA ILE A 41 9.33 9.27 0.57
C ILE A 41 9.79 8.25 -0.47
N PRO A 42 9.56 6.93 -0.32
CA PRO A 42 10.07 5.96 -1.28
C PRO A 42 9.50 6.08 -2.70
N THR A 43 8.36 6.75 -2.86
CA THR A 43 7.73 7.01 -4.17
C THR A 43 8.24 8.28 -4.86
N LEU A 44 9.22 8.98 -4.26
CA LEU A 44 9.90 10.15 -4.81
C LEU A 44 8.94 11.31 -5.13
N LEU A 45 7.88 11.46 -4.34
CA LEU A 45 6.84 12.48 -4.58
C LEU A 45 7.40 13.90 -4.51
N ALA A 46 8.34 14.16 -3.60
CA ALA A 46 8.95 15.48 -3.46
C ALA A 46 9.73 15.87 -4.73
N GLU A 47 10.49 14.95 -5.31
CA GLU A 47 11.23 15.16 -6.55
C GLU A 47 10.29 15.27 -7.75
N LYS A 48 9.27 14.41 -7.83
CA LYS A 48 8.30 14.41 -8.93
C LYS A 48 7.41 15.67 -8.93
N ALA A 49 7.23 16.34 -7.79
CA ALA A 49 6.39 17.53 -7.67
C ALA A 49 6.80 18.69 -8.61
N CYS A 50 8.05 18.71 -9.08
CA CYS A 50 8.50 19.69 -10.08
C CYS A 50 7.77 19.59 -11.44
N ARG A 51 7.11 18.46 -11.73
CA ARG A 51 6.30 18.25 -12.95
C ARG A 51 5.04 19.12 -12.98
N GLY A 52 4.59 19.61 -11.82
CA GLY A 52 3.41 20.49 -11.69
C GLY A 52 2.06 19.77 -11.63
N HIS A 53 2.03 18.47 -11.95
CA HIS A 53 0.87 17.60 -11.78
C HIS A 53 1.34 16.20 -11.37
N LEU A 54 0.65 15.56 -10.43
CA LEU A 54 0.90 14.18 -10.02
C LEU A 54 -0.38 13.39 -9.83
N GLN A 55 -0.35 12.11 -10.19
CA GLN A 55 -1.46 11.17 -10.03
C GLN A 55 -1.12 10.11 -8.97
N ILE A 56 -2.04 9.86 -8.03
CA ILE A 56 -1.86 8.92 -6.92
C ILE A 56 -3.02 7.94 -6.86
N LEU A 57 -2.71 6.66 -6.69
CA LEU A 57 -3.68 5.61 -6.37
C LEU A 57 -3.45 5.11 -4.94
N ASP A 58 -4.42 5.30 -4.06
CA ASP A 58 -4.38 4.90 -2.65
C ASP A 58 -5.31 3.69 -2.43
N ILE A 59 -4.73 2.48 -2.31
CA ILE A 59 -5.49 1.23 -2.19
C ILE A 59 -5.57 0.85 -0.72
N CYS A 60 -6.80 0.72 -0.22
CA CYS A 60 -7.14 0.61 1.20
C CYS A 60 -6.90 1.93 1.95
N TYR A 61 -7.66 2.96 1.56
CA TYR A 61 -7.58 4.32 2.11
C TYR A 61 -7.52 4.36 3.65
N GLY A 62 -8.32 3.52 4.32
CA GLY A 62 -8.31 3.37 5.76
C GLY A 62 -8.50 4.69 6.50
N LEU A 63 -7.46 5.16 7.17
CA LEU A 63 -7.47 6.37 8.00
C LEU A 63 -7.15 7.64 7.21
N GLY A 64 -6.73 7.52 5.95
CA GLY A 64 -6.32 8.63 5.08
C GLY A 64 -4.89 9.13 5.30
N TYR A 65 -4.06 8.45 6.11
CA TYR A 65 -2.71 8.90 6.40
C TYR A 65 -1.78 8.87 5.20
N ASN A 66 -1.87 7.88 4.31
CA ASN A 66 -1.02 7.80 3.13
C ASN A 66 -1.33 8.95 2.16
N SER A 67 -2.62 9.20 1.88
CA SER A 67 -3.08 10.38 1.15
C SER A 67 -2.63 11.70 1.79
N ALA A 68 -2.72 11.84 3.12
CA ALA A 68 -2.26 13.04 3.84
C ALA A 68 -0.74 13.23 3.71
N ALA A 69 0.04 12.17 3.89
CA ALA A 69 1.49 12.19 3.76
C ALA A 69 1.94 12.56 2.34
N ALA A 70 1.23 12.07 1.33
CA ALA A 70 1.49 12.43 -0.05
C ALA A 70 1.23 13.91 -0.33
N LEU A 71 0.05 14.43 0.04
CA LEU A 71 -0.30 15.83 -0.15
C LEU A 71 0.69 16.76 0.56
N ALA A 72 1.04 16.45 1.81
CA ALA A 72 2.02 17.21 2.57
C ALA A 72 3.40 17.19 1.89
N THR A 73 3.85 16.02 1.43
CA THR A 73 5.16 15.87 0.77
C THR A 73 5.23 16.64 -0.54
N ILE A 74 4.19 16.54 -1.36
CA ILE A 74 4.10 17.21 -2.67
C ILE A 74 4.03 18.73 -2.48
N TRP A 75 3.10 19.23 -1.67
CA TRP A 75 2.87 20.67 -1.53
C TRP A 75 3.97 21.38 -0.74
N ARG A 76 4.70 20.68 0.12
CA ARG A 76 5.92 21.22 0.72
C ARG A 76 7.02 21.43 -0.33
N SER A 77 7.13 20.54 -1.32
CA SER A 77 8.13 20.65 -2.40
C SER A 77 7.69 21.66 -3.47
N ASN A 78 6.44 21.58 -3.92
CA ASN A 78 5.85 22.50 -4.88
C ASN A 78 4.40 22.84 -4.45
N PRO A 79 4.19 24.00 -3.79
CA PRO A 79 2.87 24.43 -3.34
C PRO A 79 1.85 24.59 -4.46
N ASN A 80 2.27 24.71 -5.72
CA ASN A 80 1.35 24.88 -6.87
C ASN A 80 1.11 23.58 -7.64
N CYS A 81 1.72 22.46 -7.23
CA CYS A 81 1.48 21.17 -7.88
C CYS A 81 0.02 20.76 -7.71
N SER A 82 -0.64 20.46 -8.83
CA SER A 82 -1.96 19.84 -8.79
C SER A 82 -1.81 18.34 -8.54
N VAL A 83 -2.76 17.75 -7.79
CA VAL A 83 -2.73 16.33 -7.44
C VAL A 83 -4.07 15.71 -7.79
N GLU A 84 -4.06 14.60 -8.54
CA GLU A 84 -5.22 13.72 -8.69
C GLU A 84 -5.05 12.51 -7.78
N ILE A 85 -6.04 12.23 -6.90
CA ILE A 85 -6.05 11.05 -6.03
C ILE A 85 -7.26 10.19 -6.36
N ILE A 86 -7.03 8.92 -6.63
CA ILE A 86 -8.07 7.88 -6.59
C ILE A 86 -7.81 7.02 -5.38
N ALA A 87 -8.75 6.97 -4.44
CA ALA A 87 -8.67 6.15 -3.23
C ALA A 87 -9.71 5.01 -3.30
N LEU A 88 -9.32 3.79 -2.95
CA LEU A 88 -10.19 2.61 -2.89
C LEU A 88 -10.38 2.19 -1.43
N GLU A 89 -11.63 2.00 -1.00
CA GLU A 89 -11.93 1.56 0.37
C GLU A 89 -13.17 0.65 0.40
N ILE A 90 -13.10 -0.45 1.15
CA ILE A 90 -14.23 -1.38 1.27
C ILE A 90 -15.20 -0.96 2.38
N ASP A 91 -14.70 -0.44 3.50
CA ASP A 91 -15.49 -0.09 4.67
C ASP A 91 -15.47 1.42 4.93
N ARG A 92 -16.51 2.12 4.45
CA ARG A 92 -16.71 3.57 4.67
C ARG A 92 -16.67 3.95 6.16
N SER A 93 -17.04 3.05 7.07
CA SER A 93 -17.07 3.39 8.50
C SER A 93 -15.69 3.65 9.08
N VAL A 94 -14.62 3.11 8.49
CA VAL A 94 -13.24 3.35 8.93
C VAL A 94 -12.83 4.82 8.77
N PRO A 95 -12.85 5.42 7.56
CA PRO A 95 -12.48 6.82 7.39
C PRO A 95 -13.47 7.78 8.06
N ILE A 96 -14.76 7.42 8.18
CA ILE A 96 -15.72 8.21 8.96
C ILE A 96 -15.28 8.27 10.43
N SER A 97 -14.96 7.14 11.05
CA SER A 97 -14.49 7.13 12.43
C SER A 97 -13.15 7.84 12.59
N ALA A 98 -12.26 7.80 11.59
CA ALA A 98 -11.01 8.55 11.61
C ALA A 98 -11.25 10.08 11.70
N ILE A 99 -12.25 10.58 10.98
CA ILE A 99 -12.68 11.99 11.05
C ILE A 99 -13.34 12.31 12.38
N GLU A 100 -14.25 11.47 12.88
CA GLU A 100 -14.93 11.69 14.16
C GLU A 100 -13.94 11.81 15.33
N HIS A 101 -12.81 11.10 15.25
CA HIS A 101 -11.71 11.16 16.23
C HIS A 101 -10.60 12.16 15.89
N ASN A 102 -10.74 12.92 14.79
CA ASN A 102 -9.75 13.90 14.32
C ASN A 102 -8.34 13.31 14.12
N LEU A 103 -8.22 12.09 13.59
CA LEU A 103 -6.91 11.42 13.48
C LEU A 103 -5.91 12.14 12.57
N LEU A 104 -6.41 13.00 11.67
CA LEU A 104 -5.58 13.79 10.77
C LEU A 104 -5.21 15.18 11.35
N SER A 105 -5.52 15.48 12.61
CA SER A 105 -5.28 16.81 13.21
C SER A 105 -3.82 17.24 13.22
N ASP A 106 -2.89 16.28 13.17
CA ASP A 106 -1.45 16.54 13.17
C ASP A 106 -0.90 16.93 11.79
N TRP A 107 -1.74 17.01 10.76
CA TRP A 107 -1.38 17.49 9.44
C TRP A 107 -1.81 18.95 9.27
N GLU A 108 -1.01 19.73 8.54
CA GLU A 108 -1.29 21.15 8.30
C GLU A 108 -2.50 21.34 7.36
N GLU A 109 -3.31 22.35 7.65
CA GLU A 109 -4.37 22.78 6.73
C GLU A 109 -3.77 23.20 5.37
N PRO A 110 -4.47 22.91 4.24
CA PRO A 110 -5.86 22.47 4.15
C PRO A 110 -6.07 20.94 4.17
N ILE A 111 -5.05 20.13 4.46
CA ILE A 111 -5.08 18.67 4.24
C ILE A 111 -6.21 17.98 5.02
N PRO A 112 -6.37 18.18 6.35
CA PRO A 112 -7.43 17.52 7.10
C PRO A 112 -8.82 17.90 6.59
N SER A 113 -9.04 19.17 6.24
CA SER A 113 -10.32 19.65 5.69
C SER A 113 -10.64 19.01 4.35
N LEU A 114 -9.66 18.92 3.45
CA LEU A 114 -9.84 18.34 2.11
C LEU A 114 -10.14 16.84 2.15
N LEU A 115 -9.45 16.09 3.02
CA LEU A 115 -9.67 14.66 3.21
C LEU A 115 -10.96 14.38 3.99
N THR A 116 -11.38 15.29 4.88
CA THR A 116 -12.71 15.24 5.51
C THR A 116 -13.80 15.36 4.46
N GLN A 117 -13.69 16.34 3.56
CA GLN A 117 -14.63 16.50 2.43
C GLN A 117 -14.64 15.24 1.55
N LEU A 118 -13.47 14.71 1.18
CA LEU A 118 -13.34 13.49 0.38
C LEU A 118 -14.15 12.33 0.95
N VAL A 119 -14.08 12.08 2.25
CA VAL A 119 -14.81 10.98 2.90
C VAL A 119 -16.30 11.28 3.00
N GLN A 120 -16.68 12.53 3.26
CA GLN A 120 -18.09 12.92 3.40
C GLN A 120 -18.84 12.87 2.07
N THR A 121 -18.22 13.34 0.99
CA THR A 121 -18.87 13.51 -0.33
C THR A 121 -18.30 12.60 -1.41
N GLU A 122 -17.43 11.65 -1.07
CA GLU A 122 -16.72 10.74 -1.99
C GLU A 122 -15.86 11.45 -3.05
N SER A 123 -15.69 12.76 -2.89
CA SER A 123 -14.99 13.65 -3.82
C SER A 123 -14.52 14.91 -3.11
N SER A 124 -13.36 15.43 -3.50
CA SER A 124 -12.85 16.72 -3.03
C SER A 124 -12.13 17.41 -4.18
N GLU A 125 -12.60 18.59 -4.55
CA GLU A 125 -12.10 19.32 -5.72
C GLU A 125 -11.74 20.76 -5.35
N THR A 126 -10.52 21.15 -5.71
CA THR A 126 -10.00 22.52 -5.62
C THR A 126 -9.11 22.80 -6.83
N ALA A 127 -8.57 24.01 -6.94
CA ALA A 127 -7.58 24.33 -7.97
C ALA A 127 -6.31 23.46 -7.93
N ARG A 128 -5.99 22.81 -6.80
CA ARG A 128 -4.76 22.00 -6.61
C ARG A 128 -5.02 20.53 -6.28
N LEU A 129 -6.27 20.12 -6.11
CA LEU A 129 -6.63 18.74 -5.74
C LEU A 129 -7.88 18.30 -6.49
N ASN A 130 -7.82 17.13 -7.11
CA ASN A 130 -8.98 16.36 -7.54
C ASN A 130 -8.89 14.98 -6.89
N ALA A 131 -9.69 14.73 -5.86
CA ALA A 131 -9.67 13.46 -5.14
C ALA A 131 -11.03 12.77 -5.26
N ARG A 132 -11.01 11.44 -5.42
CA ARG A 132 -12.21 10.58 -5.47
C ARG A 132 -12.02 9.37 -4.57
N LEU A 133 -13.01 9.07 -3.75
CA LEU A 133 -13.05 7.88 -2.89
C LEU A 133 -14.08 6.90 -3.46
N ILE A 134 -13.60 5.76 -3.95
CA ILE A 134 -14.44 4.73 -4.55
C ILE A 134 -14.66 3.63 -3.52
N LEU A 135 -15.92 3.42 -3.14
CA LEU A 135 -16.29 2.43 -2.16
C LEU A 135 -16.58 1.06 -2.79
N GLY A 136 -16.02 0.01 -2.19
CA GLY A 136 -16.25 -1.37 -2.58
C GLY A 136 -15.00 -2.22 -2.51
N ASP A 137 -15.15 -3.49 -2.87
CA ASP A 137 -14.01 -4.41 -2.96
C ASP A 137 -13.02 -3.91 -4.02
N ALA A 138 -11.78 -3.65 -3.60
CA ALA A 138 -10.72 -3.15 -4.47
C ALA A 138 -10.50 -4.04 -5.71
N ARG A 139 -10.74 -5.36 -5.61
CA ARG A 139 -10.66 -6.28 -6.75
C ARG A 139 -11.60 -5.91 -7.89
N GLN A 140 -12.70 -5.25 -7.57
CA GLN A 140 -13.70 -4.78 -8.53
C GLN A 140 -13.50 -3.30 -8.83
N THR A 141 -13.34 -2.45 -7.82
CA THR A 141 -13.27 -0.98 -8.00
C THR A 141 -12.00 -0.52 -8.71
N ILE A 142 -10.93 -1.34 -8.74
CA ILE A 142 -9.73 -1.09 -9.56
C ILE A 142 -10.04 -1.01 -11.07
N SER A 143 -11.19 -1.52 -11.53
CA SER A 143 -11.59 -1.34 -12.93
C SER A 143 -11.78 0.13 -13.29
N GLU A 144 -12.21 0.98 -12.34
CA GLU A 144 -12.49 2.38 -12.63
C GLU A 144 -11.23 3.18 -13.05
N PRO A 145 -10.10 3.17 -12.30
CA PRO A 145 -8.87 3.80 -12.78
C PRO A 145 -8.35 3.15 -14.06
N LEU A 146 -8.49 1.82 -14.23
CA LEU A 146 -8.05 1.13 -15.45
C LEU A 146 -8.81 1.58 -16.70
N ASP A 147 -10.14 1.64 -16.63
CA ASP A 147 -11.00 2.03 -17.73
C ASP A 147 -10.80 3.50 -18.12
N ARG A 148 -10.39 4.34 -17.16
CA ARG A 148 -9.98 5.74 -17.39
C ARG A 148 -8.57 5.89 -17.96
N GLY A 149 -7.79 4.80 -18.07
CA GLY A 149 -6.39 4.86 -18.47
C GLY A 149 -5.52 5.62 -17.45
N PHE A 150 -5.86 5.56 -16.16
CA PHE A 150 -5.11 6.22 -15.09
C PHE A 150 -3.69 5.67 -15.01
N GLN A 151 -2.69 6.55 -14.89
CA GLN A 151 -1.28 6.20 -14.86
C GLN A 151 -0.63 6.90 -13.67
N ALA A 152 -0.72 6.28 -12.50
CA ALA A 152 -0.28 6.86 -11.24
C ALA A 152 1.25 7.02 -11.19
N ASP A 153 1.70 8.20 -10.77
CA ASP A 153 3.10 8.47 -10.41
C ASP A 153 3.49 7.74 -9.12
N ALA A 154 2.51 7.51 -8.22
CA ALA A 154 2.67 6.74 -7.00
C ALA A 154 1.43 5.87 -6.72
N ILE A 155 1.65 4.61 -6.35
CA ILE A 155 0.59 3.73 -5.85
C ILE A 155 0.94 3.32 -4.43
N PHE A 156 0.01 3.52 -3.50
CA PHE A 156 0.11 3.02 -2.14
C PHE A 156 -0.75 1.76 -2.03
N LEU A 157 -0.08 0.61 -1.84
CA LEU A 157 -0.73 -0.67 -1.65
C LEU A 157 -0.67 -1.04 -0.17
N ASP A 158 -1.73 -0.72 0.56
CA ASP A 158 -1.78 -0.81 2.02
C ASP A 158 -2.93 -1.66 2.60
N PRO A 159 -3.22 -2.86 2.08
CA PRO A 159 -4.20 -3.72 2.73
C PRO A 159 -3.60 -4.37 3.99
N PHE A 160 -4.46 -4.99 4.81
CA PHE A 160 -4.01 -5.87 5.90
C PHE A 160 -3.07 -6.98 5.39
N SER A 161 -2.33 -7.61 6.32
CA SER A 161 -1.22 -8.48 5.97
C SER A 161 -1.59 -9.60 4.98
N PRO A 162 -0.63 -10.16 4.22
CA PRO A 162 -0.95 -11.18 3.22
C PRO A 162 -1.69 -12.41 3.71
N THR A 163 -1.55 -12.77 4.99
CA THR A 163 -2.31 -13.86 5.60
C THR A 163 -3.74 -13.47 5.97
N ALA A 164 -4.00 -12.18 6.24
CA ALA A 164 -5.31 -11.67 6.61
C ALA A 164 -6.15 -11.22 5.40
N CYS A 165 -5.52 -10.63 4.38
CA CYS A 165 -6.21 -10.16 3.18
C CYS A 165 -5.56 -10.67 1.88
N PRO A 166 -5.36 -12.00 1.72
CA PRO A 166 -4.64 -12.58 0.56
C PRO A 166 -5.23 -12.20 -0.81
N GLN A 167 -6.52 -11.83 -0.86
CA GLN A 167 -7.21 -11.30 -2.03
C GLN A 167 -6.44 -10.17 -2.71
N LEU A 168 -5.97 -9.20 -1.92
CA LEU A 168 -5.31 -7.98 -2.39
C LEU A 168 -3.79 -8.15 -2.57
N TRP A 169 -3.29 -9.38 -2.42
CA TRP A 169 -1.89 -9.76 -2.66
C TRP A 169 -1.75 -10.86 -3.70
N SER A 170 -2.85 -11.20 -4.38
CA SER A 170 -2.86 -12.18 -5.47
C SER A 170 -2.14 -11.64 -6.70
N ILE A 171 -1.55 -12.52 -7.52
CA ILE A 171 -0.96 -12.12 -8.81
C ILE A 171 -1.98 -11.36 -9.66
N GLU A 172 -3.22 -11.85 -9.70
CA GLU A 172 -4.27 -11.29 -10.53
C GLU A 172 -4.64 -9.86 -10.10
N PHE A 173 -4.69 -9.58 -8.80
CA PHE A 173 -4.93 -8.23 -8.32
C PHE A 173 -3.70 -7.34 -8.53
N ILE A 174 -2.49 -7.82 -8.22
CA ILE A 174 -1.26 -7.04 -8.41
C ILE A 174 -1.01 -6.69 -9.88
N ASP A 175 -1.36 -7.56 -10.83
CA ASP A 175 -1.34 -7.25 -12.26
C ASP A 175 -2.27 -6.07 -12.63
N ARG A 176 -3.46 -6.02 -12.03
CA ARG A 176 -4.39 -4.87 -12.21
C ARG A 176 -3.80 -3.59 -11.63
N VAL A 177 -3.18 -3.67 -10.46
CA VAL A 177 -2.50 -2.53 -9.82
C VAL A 177 -1.32 -2.05 -10.68
N ALA A 178 -0.50 -2.95 -11.19
CA ALA A 178 0.64 -2.64 -12.04
C ALA A 178 0.23 -1.91 -13.32
N LYS A 179 -0.92 -2.26 -13.92
CA LYS A 179 -1.47 -1.59 -15.11
C LYS A 179 -1.93 -0.15 -14.85
N CYS A 180 -2.23 0.21 -13.60
CA CYS A 180 -2.48 1.59 -13.20
C CYS A 180 -1.19 2.38 -12.92
N CYS A 181 -0.01 1.75 -12.93
CA CYS A 181 1.25 2.40 -12.61
C CYS A 181 1.89 2.99 -13.88
N ALA A 182 2.26 4.27 -13.82
CA ALA A 182 3.02 4.88 -14.90
C ALA A 182 4.36 4.17 -15.12
N SER A 183 4.93 4.29 -16.33
CA SER A 183 6.22 3.66 -16.67
C SER A 183 7.39 4.06 -15.75
N ASP A 184 7.32 5.24 -15.16
CA ASP A 184 8.25 5.77 -14.16
C ASP A 184 7.57 6.01 -12.79
N GLY A 185 6.39 5.41 -12.62
CA GLY A 185 5.64 5.34 -11.37
C GLY A 185 6.28 4.37 -10.39
N ILE A 186 5.95 4.53 -9.11
CA ILE A 186 6.45 3.66 -8.04
C ILE A 186 5.27 3.15 -7.20
N ILE A 187 5.19 1.84 -7.04
CA ILE A 187 4.29 1.18 -6.09
C ILE A 187 5.04 1.00 -4.78
N ALA A 188 4.44 1.39 -3.67
CA ALA A 188 5.01 1.21 -2.33
C ALA A 188 4.06 0.42 -1.43
N THR A 189 4.64 -0.40 -0.55
CA THR A 189 3.92 -1.15 0.48
C THR A 189 4.79 -1.42 1.71
N TYR A 190 4.21 -1.47 2.90
CA TYR A 190 4.92 -1.90 4.12
C TYR A 190 5.37 -3.37 4.04
N SER A 191 4.73 -4.19 3.22
CA SER A 191 4.95 -5.63 3.19
C SER A 191 6.27 -5.98 2.50
N CYS A 192 7.10 -6.80 3.15
CA CYS A 192 8.30 -7.41 2.57
C CYS A 192 8.11 -8.92 2.31
N ALA A 193 6.87 -9.40 2.24
CA ALA A 193 6.60 -10.83 2.06
C ALA A 193 7.06 -11.31 0.68
N SER A 194 7.76 -12.44 0.62
CA SER A 194 8.28 -12.99 -0.64
C SER A 194 7.18 -13.22 -1.67
N ALA A 195 6.00 -13.72 -1.26
CA ALA A 195 4.85 -13.91 -2.14
C ALA A 195 4.37 -12.62 -2.82
N VAL A 196 4.42 -11.48 -2.11
CA VAL A 196 4.03 -10.16 -2.65
C VAL A 196 5.06 -9.69 -3.67
N ARG A 197 6.35 -9.82 -3.34
CA ARG A 197 7.44 -9.49 -4.26
C ARG A 197 7.40 -10.36 -5.52
N THR A 198 7.12 -11.66 -5.38
CA THR A 198 6.88 -12.55 -6.52
C THR A 198 5.73 -12.05 -7.38
N ALA A 199 4.58 -11.69 -6.78
CA ALA A 199 3.45 -11.17 -7.54
C ALA A 199 3.78 -9.88 -8.32
N MET A 200 4.56 -8.98 -7.72
CA MET A 200 5.05 -7.76 -8.40
C MET A 200 6.01 -8.09 -9.56
N ILE A 201 6.93 -9.05 -9.36
CA ILE A 201 7.86 -9.51 -10.41
C ILE A 201 7.10 -10.16 -11.58
N GLU A 202 6.10 -11.00 -11.29
CA GLU A 202 5.23 -11.63 -12.30
C GLU A 202 4.42 -10.58 -13.08
N ALA A 203 4.08 -9.45 -12.46
CA ALA A 203 3.47 -8.30 -13.13
C ALA A 203 4.47 -7.45 -13.95
N GLY A 204 5.74 -7.87 -14.06
CA GLY A 204 6.77 -7.21 -14.85
C GLY A 204 7.49 -6.06 -14.13
N LEU A 205 7.31 -5.91 -12.82
CA LEU A 205 7.94 -4.85 -12.03
C LEU A 205 9.29 -5.31 -11.48
N PHE A 206 10.23 -4.37 -11.40
CA PHE A 206 11.44 -4.51 -10.60
C PHE A 206 11.13 -4.16 -9.15
N VAL A 207 11.58 -4.99 -8.21
CA VAL A 207 11.33 -4.82 -6.78
C VAL A 207 12.60 -4.44 -6.02
N GLY A 208 12.44 -3.61 -5.00
CA GLY A 208 13.50 -3.18 -4.10
C GLY A 208 12.97 -2.93 -2.69
N ASP A 209 13.88 -2.66 -1.76
CA ASP A 209 13.53 -2.35 -0.38
C ASP A 209 13.20 -0.88 -0.19
N THR A 210 12.26 -0.60 0.71
CA THR A 210 12.24 0.70 1.39
C THR A 210 13.26 0.70 2.53
N SER A 211 13.82 1.87 2.82
CA SER A 211 14.63 2.06 4.03
C SER A 211 13.85 1.57 5.27
N PRO A 212 14.48 0.81 6.18
CA PRO A 212 13.82 0.39 7.41
C PRO A 212 13.57 1.62 8.28
N VAL A 213 12.31 1.89 8.60
CA VAL A 213 11.89 2.94 9.53
C VAL A 213 10.97 2.32 10.58
N GLY A 214 11.25 2.60 11.85
CA GLY A 214 10.60 1.96 12.99
C GLY A 214 10.99 0.48 13.12
N ARG A 215 10.21 -0.43 12.51
CA ARG A 215 10.53 -1.87 12.51
C ARG A 215 11.84 -2.14 11.77
N LYS A 216 12.56 -3.18 12.22
CA LYS A 216 13.76 -3.68 11.53
C LYS A 216 13.50 -4.18 10.10
N SER A 217 12.27 -4.56 9.77
CA SER A 217 11.93 -5.08 8.45
C SER A 217 11.76 -3.94 7.43
N PRO A 218 12.34 -4.07 6.23
CA PRO A 218 12.05 -3.16 5.13
C PRO A 218 10.60 -3.32 4.68
N GLY A 219 10.12 -2.39 3.86
CA GLY A 219 8.93 -2.59 3.02
C GLY A 219 9.37 -2.97 1.60
N THR A 220 8.47 -2.81 0.63
CA THR A 220 8.78 -3.05 -0.79
C THR A 220 8.41 -1.82 -1.61
N ILE A 221 9.32 -1.44 -2.52
CA ILE A 221 9.01 -0.57 -3.67
C ILE A 221 9.08 -1.39 -4.95
N ALA A 222 8.24 -1.05 -5.93
CA ALA A 222 8.23 -1.68 -7.24
C ALA A 222 7.99 -0.66 -8.36
N SER A 223 8.67 -0.83 -9.49
CA SER A 223 8.53 0.04 -10.67
C SER A 223 8.89 -0.71 -11.95
N PHE A 224 8.35 -0.28 -13.09
CA PHE A 224 8.84 -0.71 -14.40
C PHE A 224 10.23 -0.14 -14.73
N ASN A 225 10.62 0.95 -14.07
CA ASN A 225 11.91 1.60 -14.28
C ASN A 225 12.94 1.20 -13.23
N THR A 226 13.95 0.43 -13.64
CA THR A 226 15.06 -0.01 -12.77
C THR A 226 15.87 1.15 -12.18
N ALA A 227 15.92 2.31 -12.84
CA ALA A 227 16.76 3.43 -12.37
C ALA A 227 16.27 4.00 -11.02
N GLN A 228 15.03 3.72 -10.64
CA GLN A 228 14.42 4.19 -9.40
C GLN A 228 14.48 3.16 -8.26
N ILE A 229 14.88 1.91 -8.55
CA ILE A 229 14.77 0.78 -7.62
C ILE A 229 16.15 0.19 -7.35
N ALA A 230 16.59 0.25 -6.10
CA ALA A 230 17.80 -0.45 -5.68
C ALA A 230 17.55 -1.97 -5.72
N PRO A 231 18.50 -2.77 -6.21
CA PRO A 231 18.34 -4.22 -6.28
C PRO A 231 18.26 -4.81 -4.87
N LEU A 232 17.39 -5.80 -4.69
CA LEU A 232 17.30 -6.60 -3.45
C LEU A 232 18.66 -7.16 -3.06
N SER A 233 18.90 -7.30 -1.76
CA SER A 233 20.11 -7.94 -1.24
C SER A 233 20.23 -9.40 -1.68
N GLN A 234 21.43 -9.99 -1.61
CA GLN A 234 21.61 -11.42 -1.91
C GLN A 234 20.70 -12.28 -1.04
N GLN A 235 20.62 -11.95 0.25
CA GLN A 235 19.79 -12.67 1.21
C GLN A 235 18.33 -12.72 0.77
N GLU A 236 17.78 -11.60 0.31
CA GLU A 236 16.38 -11.52 -0.12
C GLU A 236 16.13 -12.17 -1.47
N ARG A 237 17.08 -12.05 -2.42
CA ARG A 237 17.00 -12.79 -3.69
C ARG A 237 16.97 -14.29 -3.46
N GLU A 238 17.75 -14.80 -2.49
CA GLU A 238 17.69 -16.21 -2.10
C GLU A 238 16.38 -16.55 -1.37
N HIS A 239 15.84 -15.64 -0.55
CA HIS A 239 14.55 -15.86 0.10
C HIS A 239 13.39 -15.99 -0.92
N LEU A 240 13.49 -15.28 -2.05
CA LEU A 240 12.58 -15.42 -3.20
C LEU A 240 12.67 -16.80 -3.89
N GLN A 241 13.66 -17.64 -3.57
CA GLN A 241 13.78 -19.01 -4.10
C GLN A 241 13.24 -20.07 -3.11
N THR A 242 12.50 -19.65 -2.09
CA THR A 242 11.95 -20.53 -1.05
C THR A 242 10.44 -20.71 -1.21
N ARG A 243 9.85 -21.65 -0.46
CA ARG A 243 8.40 -21.83 -0.39
C ARG A 243 7.63 -20.55 -0.03
N ALA A 244 8.25 -19.61 0.68
CA ALA A 244 7.58 -18.35 1.01
C ALA A 244 7.24 -17.50 -0.22
N ALA A 245 7.98 -17.68 -1.31
CA ALA A 245 7.82 -16.95 -2.56
C ALA A 245 6.66 -17.45 -3.42
N ILE A 246 6.07 -18.60 -3.09
CA ILE A 246 4.84 -19.06 -3.76
C ILE A 246 3.76 -17.98 -3.56
N PRO A 247 3.23 -17.42 -4.65
CA PRO A 247 2.32 -16.28 -4.61
C PRO A 247 0.91 -16.70 -4.15
N TYR A 248 0.09 -15.72 -3.82
CA TYR A 248 -1.35 -15.92 -3.71
C TYR A 248 -1.97 -15.86 -5.11
N ARG A 249 -3.08 -16.59 -5.33
CA ARG A 249 -3.81 -16.59 -6.59
C ARG A 249 -5.30 -16.45 -6.36
N ASP A 250 -5.93 -15.51 -7.05
CA ASP A 250 -7.37 -15.27 -7.11
C ASP A 250 -7.82 -15.16 -8.58
N PRO A 251 -7.88 -16.28 -9.33
CA PRO A 251 -8.12 -16.26 -10.78
C PRO A 251 -9.41 -15.57 -11.20
N THR A 252 -10.41 -15.50 -10.32
CA THR A 252 -11.72 -14.92 -10.59
C THR A 252 -11.90 -13.54 -9.93
N LEU A 253 -10.89 -13.03 -9.22
CA LEU A 253 -10.95 -11.78 -8.45
C LEU A 253 -12.17 -11.71 -7.51
N SER A 254 -12.59 -12.86 -7.02
CA SER A 254 -13.82 -13.04 -6.24
C SER A 254 -13.77 -14.27 -5.32
N ASP A 255 -12.67 -15.03 -5.30
CA ASP A 255 -12.53 -16.14 -4.37
C ASP A 255 -12.52 -15.66 -2.92
N SER A 256 -12.96 -16.53 -2.03
CA SER A 256 -12.89 -16.27 -0.59
C SER A 256 -11.45 -16.40 -0.08
N MET A 257 -11.14 -15.68 1.00
CA MET A 257 -9.86 -15.78 1.71
C MET A 257 -9.41 -17.24 1.92
N ALA A 258 -10.31 -18.08 2.44
CA ALA A 258 -10.01 -19.48 2.74
C ALA A 258 -9.60 -20.28 1.49
N LYS A 259 -10.28 -20.06 0.35
CA LYS A 259 -9.92 -20.72 -0.91
C LYS A 259 -8.54 -20.31 -1.39
N ILE A 260 -8.21 -19.02 -1.31
CA ILE A 260 -6.92 -18.48 -1.75
C ILE A 260 -5.79 -19.01 -0.87
N ILE A 261 -5.98 -19.07 0.46
CA ILE A 261 -5.01 -19.64 1.40
C ILE A 261 -4.78 -21.12 1.11
N ILE A 262 -5.84 -21.93 1.04
CA ILE A 262 -5.73 -23.38 0.78
C ILE A 262 -5.02 -23.64 -0.55
N ARG A 263 -5.37 -22.90 -1.61
CA ARG A 263 -4.71 -23.00 -2.92
C ARG A 263 -3.20 -22.77 -2.80
N ARG A 264 -2.80 -21.70 -2.13
CA ARG A 264 -1.38 -21.39 -1.92
C ARG A 264 -0.67 -22.46 -1.08
N GLU A 265 -1.30 -22.97 -0.03
CA GLU A 265 -0.74 -24.04 0.81
C GLU A 265 -0.46 -25.31 -0.01
N LEU A 266 -1.42 -25.72 -0.85
CA LEU A 266 -1.24 -26.85 -1.77
C LEU A 266 -0.08 -26.62 -2.74
N GLU A 267 0.05 -25.43 -3.34
CA GLU A 267 1.18 -25.07 -4.20
C GLU A 267 2.52 -25.08 -3.43
N GLN A 268 2.53 -24.62 -2.17
CA GLN A 268 3.71 -24.62 -1.31
C GLN A 268 4.18 -26.03 -0.96
N ASP A 269 3.26 -26.96 -0.76
CA ASP A 269 3.58 -28.34 -0.42
C ASP A 269 4.14 -29.12 -1.62
N ASP A 270 3.69 -28.81 -2.84
CA ASP A 270 4.10 -29.50 -4.07
C ASP A 270 5.36 -28.91 -4.73
N CYS A 271 5.72 -27.64 -4.46
CA CYS A 271 6.77 -26.94 -5.23
C CYS A 271 8.21 -27.47 -5.07
N GLY A 272 8.50 -28.34 -4.11
CA GLY A 272 9.84 -28.89 -3.87
C GLY A 272 10.89 -27.88 -3.36
N LEU A 273 10.53 -26.60 -3.17
CA LEU A 273 11.44 -25.55 -2.71
C LEU A 273 11.79 -25.70 -1.22
N GLU A 274 12.91 -25.10 -0.80
CA GLU A 274 13.31 -25.08 0.61
C GLU A 274 12.36 -24.20 1.44
N THR A 275 12.17 -24.56 2.71
CA THR A 275 11.37 -23.75 3.64
C THR A 275 12.15 -22.52 4.12
N THR A 276 11.43 -21.45 4.51
CA THR A 276 12.04 -20.27 5.16
C THR A 276 12.89 -20.64 6.38
N SER A 277 12.50 -21.67 7.14
CA SER A 277 13.25 -22.13 8.32
C SER A 277 14.59 -22.76 7.95
N GLN A 278 14.63 -23.57 6.89
CA GLN A 278 15.87 -24.16 6.37
C GLN A 278 16.78 -23.06 5.81
N TRP A 279 16.24 -22.15 5.01
CA TRP A 279 16.94 -20.98 4.49
C TRP A 279 17.56 -20.13 5.62
N LYS A 280 16.78 -19.81 6.68
CA LYS A 280 17.29 -19.07 7.86
C LYS A 280 18.43 -19.82 8.56
N LYS A 281 18.35 -21.14 8.67
CA LYS A 281 19.41 -21.97 9.27
C LYS A 281 20.69 -21.90 8.46
N ARG A 282 20.60 -21.95 7.13
CA ARG A 282 21.74 -21.80 6.20
C ARG A 282 22.45 -20.46 6.39
N TRP A 283 21.71 -19.36 6.46
CA TRP A 283 22.26 -18.02 6.67
C TRP A 283 22.82 -17.75 8.08
N ARG A 284 22.36 -18.46 9.11
CA ARG A 284 22.93 -18.33 10.47
C ARG A 284 24.26 -19.08 10.64
N ASN A 285 24.52 -20.05 9.77
CA ASN A 285 25.68 -20.93 9.84
C ASN A 285 26.80 -20.54 8.86
N ASN A 286 26.54 -19.56 7.99
CA ASN A 286 27.49 -18.92 7.09
C ASN A 286 27.96 -17.59 7.70
#